data_AF-A0AA92VB20-F1
#
_entry.id   AF-A0AA92VB20-F1
#
_cell.length_a   1.000
_cell.length_b   1.000
_cell.length_c   1.000
_cell.angle_alpha   90.00
_cell.angle_beta   90.00
_cell.angle_gamma   90.00
#
_symmetry.space_group_name_H-M   'P 1'
#
loop_
_entity.id
_entity.type
_entity.pdbx_description
1 polymer ?
#
loop_
_entity_poly.entity_id
_entity_poly.type
_entity_poly.pdbx_seq_one_letter_code
_entity_poly.pdbx_strand_id
1 'polypeptide(L)'
;MFTLLRSLNISKNELSRYLSSCLNTTFRLWLAEVRFEAAKKMMLDNPDFGNDIISAECGFSSRTHLYRMFKEKEGCSPTAWREKNG
;
A
#
# COMPACT_ATOMS: atom_id res chain seq x y z
N MET A 1 10.03 -8.75 -0.12
CA MET A 1 9.84 -9.99 0.67
C MET A 1 11.08 -10.31 1.48
N PHE A 2 12.25 -10.52 0.86
CA PHE A 2 13.50 -10.87 1.57
C PHE A 2 13.92 -9.89 2.68
N THR A 3 13.81 -8.57 2.46
CA THR A 3 14.13 -7.55 3.49
C THR A 3 13.25 -7.69 4.73
N LEU A 4 11.94 -7.91 4.53
CA LEU A 4 10.97 -8.09 5.63
C LEU A 4 11.21 -9.41 6.39
N LEU A 5 11.50 -10.49 5.67
CA LEU A 5 11.82 -11.78 6.29
C LEU A 5 13.06 -11.67 7.19
N ARG A 6 14.08 -10.96 6.73
CA ARG A 6 15.31 -10.73 7.49
C ARG A 6 15.07 -9.88 8.74
N SER A 7 14.23 -8.84 8.66
CA SER A 7 13.92 -8.00 9.82
C SER A 7 13.06 -8.70 10.87
N LEU A 8 12.22 -9.65 10.44
CA LEU A 8 11.34 -10.43 11.31
C LEU A 8 11.98 -11.73 11.81
N ASN A 9 13.16 -12.10 11.28
CA ASN A 9 13.84 -13.37 11.54
C ASN A 9 12.93 -14.61 11.33
N ILE A 10 12.12 -14.59 10.26
CA ILE A 10 11.23 -15.70 9.88
C ILE A 10 11.46 -16.11 8.43
N SER A 11 11.12 -17.36 8.12
CA SER A 11 11.12 -17.90 6.76
C SER A 11 9.93 -17.41 5.93
N LYS A 12 10.06 -17.54 4.62
CA LYS A 12 8.96 -17.29 3.66
C LYS A 12 7.71 -18.11 3.98
N ASN A 13 7.90 -19.36 4.41
CA ASN A 13 6.81 -20.29 4.68
C ASN A 13 6.05 -19.90 5.95
N GLU A 14 6.76 -19.48 7.00
CA GLU A 14 6.13 -18.98 8.23
C GLU A 14 5.31 -17.72 7.96
N LEU A 15 5.87 -16.76 7.21
CA LEU A 15 5.12 -15.56 6.83
C LEU A 15 3.88 -15.91 5.99
N SER A 16 4.04 -16.81 5.01
CA SER A 16 2.92 -17.19 4.14
C SER A 16 1.82 -17.90 4.92
N ARG A 17 2.19 -18.83 5.82
CA ARG A 17 1.22 -19.49 6.72
C ARG A 17 0.51 -18.47 7.59
N TYR A 18 1.24 -17.58 8.26
CA TYR A 18 0.65 -16.57 9.12
C TYR A 18 -0.36 -15.69 8.37
N LEU A 19 0.02 -15.18 7.19
CA LEU A 19 -0.88 -14.34 6.39
C LEU A 19 -2.14 -15.08 5.95
N SER A 20 -2.01 -16.36 5.56
CA SER A 20 -3.16 -17.13 5.10
C SER A 20 -4.02 -17.65 6.26
N SER A 21 -3.44 -18.12 7.36
CA SER A 21 -4.18 -18.71 8.48
C SER A 21 -4.76 -17.68 9.45
N CYS A 22 -4.05 -16.56 9.67
CA CYS A 22 -4.44 -15.56 10.66
C CYS A 22 -5.09 -14.33 10.02
N LEU A 23 -4.66 -13.96 8.82
CA LEU A 23 -5.16 -12.75 8.13
C LEU A 23 -5.97 -13.05 6.87
N ASN A 24 -6.18 -14.33 6.54
CA ASN A 24 -6.91 -14.79 5.35
C ASN A 24 -6.49 -14.06 4.06
N THR A 25 -5.18 -13.85 3.88
CA THR A 25 -4.63 -13.09 2.75
C THR A 25 -3.35 -13.71 2.20
N THR A 26 -2.88 -13.15 1.09
CA THR A 26 -1.56 -13.47 0.52
C THR A 26 -0.59 -12.34 0.80
N PHE A 27 0.71 -12.61 0.76
CA PHE A 27 1.73 -11.56 0.88
C PHE A 27 1.53 -10.41 -0.11
N ARG A 28 1.08 -10.73 -1.31
CA ARG A 28 0.91 -9.76 -2.39
C ARG A 28 -0.24 -8.79 -2.11
N LEU A 29 -1.36 -9.31 -1.63
CA LEU A 29 -2.53 -8.51 -1.24
C LEU A 29 -2.25 -7.72 0.04
N TRP A 30 -1.69 -8.36 1.06
CA TRP A 30 -1.27 -7.70 2.29
C TRP A 30 -0.32 -6.52 2.04
N LEU A 31 0.72 -6.73 1.21
CA LEU A 31 1.66 -5.67 0.89
C LEU A 31 1.01 -4.54 0.09
N ALA A 32 0.03 -4.83 -0.77
CA ALA A 32 -0.72 -3.80 -1.48
C ALA A 32 -1.51 -2.91 -0.51
N GLU A 33 -2.15 -3.49 0.52
CA GLU A 33 -2.84 -2.72 1.56
C GLU A 33 -1.89 -1.88 2.40
N VAL A 34 -0.77 -2.46 2.85
CA VAL A 34 0.24 -1.71 3.62
C VAL A 34 0.73 -0.48 2.84
N ARG A 35 0.98 -0.63 1.53
CA ARG A 35 1.39 0.47 0.66
C ARG A 35 0.28 1.49 0.44
N PHE A 36 -0.96 1.03 0.37
CA PHE A 36 -2.12 1.90 0.18
C PHE A 36 -2.36 2.80 1.40
N GLU A 37 -2.31 2.24 2.60
CA GLU A 37 -2.40 3.01 3.84
C GLU A 37 -1.24 3.99 3.99
N ALA A 38 -0.01 3.58 3.62
CA ALA A 38 1.14 4.48 3.59
C ALA A 38 0.93 5.66 2.61
N ALA A 39 0.33 5.42 1.44
CA ALA A 39 0.06 6.46 0.47
C ALA A 39 -0.99 7.46 0.97
N LYS A 40 -2.09 6.98 1.58
CA LYS A 40 -3.10 7.86 2.20
C LYS A 40 -2.49 8.74 3.28
N LYS A 41 -1.66 8.14 4.15
CA LYS A 41 -0.94 8.89 5.18
C LYS A 41 0.00 9.95 4.58
N MET A 42 0.82 9.58 3.61
CA MET A 42 1.74 10.51 2.96
C MET A 42 1.03 11.66 2.25
N MET A 43 -0.15 11.43 1.65
CA MET A 43 -0.99 12.46 1.05
C MET A 43 -1.44 13.52 2.05
N LEU A 44 -1.79 13.11 3.27
CA LEU A 44 -2.24 14.02 4.33
C LEU A 44 -1.05 14.74 5.00
N ASP A 45 0.04 14.01 5.25
CA ASP A 45 1.22 14.55 5.89
C ASP A 45 2.00 15.52 4.97
N ASN A 46 1.88 15.37 3.65
CA ASN A 46 2.63 16.15 2.65
C ASN A 46 1.70 16.65 1.53
N PRO A 47 0.91 17.71 1.76
CA PRO A 47 -0.10 18.19 0.79
C PRO A 47 0.49 18.58 -0.58
N ASP A 48 1.73 19.06 -0.60
CA ASP A 48 2.45 19.50 -1.80
C ASP A 48 2.95 18.34 -2.67
N PHE A 49 2.91 17.10 -2.18
CA PHE A 49 3.43 15.96 -2.94
C PHE A 49 2.44 15.52 -4.03
N GLY A 50 2.94 15.48 -5.26
CA GLY A 50 2.21 14.93 -6.40
C GLY A 50 1.95 13.43 -6.26
N ASN A 51 0.90 12.93 -6.91
CA ASN A 51 0.55 11.50 -6.89
C ASN A 51 1.64 10.60 -7.51
N ASP A 52 2.52 11.15 -8.35
CA ASP A 52 3.70 10.50 -8.92
C ASP A 52 4.77 10.22 -7.85
N ILE A 53 5.10 11.22 -7.02
CA ILE A 53 6.04 11.09 -5.91
C ILE A 53 5.50 10.06 -4.91
N ILE A 54 4.23 10.22 -4.50
CA ILE A 54 3.61 9.31 -3.52
C ILE A 54 3.56 7.86 -4.05
N SER A 55 3.26 7.69 -5.34
CA SER A 55 3.32 6.38 -5.98
C SER A 55 4.71 5.75 -5.85
N ALA A 56 5.77 6.50 -6.16
CA ALA A 56 7.14 6.00 -6.11
C ALA A 56 7.57 5.65 -4.68
N GLU A 57 7.38 6.58 -3.74
CA GLU A 57 7.82 6.44 -2.35
C GLU A 57 7.07 5.34 -1.60
N CYS A 58 5.78 5.15 -1.89
CA CYS A 58 4.99 4.04 -1.32
C CYS A 58 5.18 2.71 -2.07
N GLY A 59 6.11 2.65 -3.04
CA GLY A 59 6.50 1.42 -3.72
C GLY A 59 5.47 0.87 -4.71
N PHE A 60 4.59 1.72 -5.24
CA PHE A 60 3.72 1.34 -6.35
C PHE A 60 4.53 1.23 -7.64
N SER A 61 4.22 0.23 -8.46
CA SER A 61 4.87 0.01 -9.76
C SER A 61 4.57 1.12 -10.78
N SER A 62 3.46 1.84 -10.59
CA SER A 62 3.06 2.95 -11.46
C SER A 62 1.93 3.76 -10.81
N ARG A 63 1.75 4.99 -11.31
CA ARG A 63 0.59 5.83 -10.99
C ARG A 63 -0.74 5.11 -11.27
N THR A 64 -0.82 4.38 -12.38
CA THR A 64 -2.02 3.62 -12.75
C THR A 64 -2.40 2.60 -11.67
N HIS A 65 -1.41 1.95 -11.03
CA HIS A 65 -1.68 1.03 -9.93
C HIS A 65 -2.24 1.77 -8.70
N LEU A 66 -1.66 2.92 -8.33
CA LEU A 66 -2.19 3.76 -7.26
C LEU A 66 -3.64 4.18 -7.53
N TYR A 67 -3.94 4.68 -8.74
CA TYR A 67 -5.30 5.10 -9.12
C TYR A 67 -6.31 3.95 -9.07
N ARG A 68 -5.90 2.76 -9.54
CA ARG A 68 -6.74 1.57 -9.48
C ARG A 68 -7.07 1.18 -8.03
N MET A 69 -6.08 1.22 -7.14
CA MET A 69 -6.30 0.96 -5.72
C MET A 69 -7.29 1.95 -5.08
N PHE A 70 -7.15 3.25 -5.34
CA PHE A 70 -8.13 4.24 -4.86
C PHE A 70 -9.54 3.98 -5.40
N LYS A 71 -9.66 3.63 -6.68
CA LYS A 71 -10.96 3.29 -7.26
C LYS A 71 -11.57 2.04 -6.64
N GLU A 72 -10.78 1.00 -6.42
CA GLU A 72 -11.22 -0.27 -5.83
C GLU A 72 -11.57 -0.14 -4.34
N LYS A 73 -10.84 0.69 -3.58
CA LYS A 73 -10.94 0.75 -2.10
C LYS A 73 -11.75 1.92 -1.57
N GLU A 74 -11.68 3.06 -2.24
CA GLU A 74 -12.30 4.33 -1.78
C GLU A 74 -13.37 4.84 -2.77
N GLY A 75 -13.51 4.19 -3.93
CA GLY A 75 -14.50 4.53 -4.96
C GLY A 75 -14.17 5.77 -5.81
N CYS A 76 -13.07 6.46 -5.52
CA CYS A 76 -12.71 7.72 -6.18
C CYS A 76 -11.25 7.73 -6.68
N SER A 77 -10.81 8.83 -7.30
CA SER A 77 -9.41 9.01 -7.69
C SER A 77 -8.59 9.46 -6.47
N PRO A 78 -7.24 9.31 -6.48
CA PRO A 78 -6.42 9.80 -5.38
C PRO A 78 -6.59 11.31 -5.13
N THR A 79 -6.74 12.10 -6.19
CA THR A 79 -7.00 13.55 -6.10
C THR A 79 -8.33 13.84 -5.41
N ALA A 80 -9.42 13.20 -5.86
CA ALA A 80 -10.73 13.39 -5.25
C ALA A 80 -10.78 12.88 -3.80
N TRP A 81 -10.05 11.80 -3.49
CA TRP A 81 -9.88 11.33 -2.12
C TRP A 81 -9.17 12.38 -1.26
N ARG A 82 -8.09 12.97 -1.77
CA ARG A 82 -7.34 14.02 -1.06
C ARG A 82 -8.21 15.24 -0.78
N GLU A 83 -8.96 15.73 -1.76
CA GLU A 83 -9.89 16.86 -1.59
C GLU A 83 -10.97 16.61 -0.53
N LYS A 84 -11.38 15.34 -0.33
CA LYS A 84 -12.38 14.97 0.67
C LYS A 84 -11.82 14.85 2.09
N ASN A 85 -10.53 14.56 2.24
CA ASN A 85 -9.92 14.18 3.52
C ASN A 85 -8.81 15.14 4.00
N GLY A 86 -8.43 16.12 3.17
CA GLY A 86 -7.45 17.17 3.49
C GLY A 86 -8.10 18.44 4.02
#